data_AF-A0A813NMC4-F1
#
_entry.id   AF-A0A813NMC4-F1
#
_cell.length_a   1.000
_cell.length_b   1.000
_cell.length_c   1.000
_cell.angle_alpha   90.00
_cell.angle_beta   90.00
_cell.angle_gamma   90.00
#
_symmetry.space_group_name_H-M   'P 1'
#
loop_
_entity.id
_entity.type
_entity.pdbx_description
1 polymer ?
#
loop_
_entity_poly.entity_id
_entity_poly.type
_entity_poly.pdbx_seq_one_letter_code
_entity_poly.pdbx_strand_id
1 'polypeptide(L)'
;MFFVDLNEQLSLIQVKTNDGTNSTIVAEGNFAFDKPDRTVLIIFKYVTITSDNHQQLDQFLSIVISYVGKLFKSLICLRLPTIFDNRIDIDKLEYKNKNLHFMSVTFKDLKYYPDSDMKNKQEQYELITDKQLILNYAEPLVKMMNREGFWCTQWNCTDMQNRINSATYNAMILDKINKHPCGFGRLFLLTMNNEIFGYLSDIVVDSSHQSKGLGRLIVNYLVGMSVNQNDKQQTVHGTLCLKCAYKGSGAISAPKLYQRSGFEFITDIGNRIAIFANEQNFIGTVE
;
A
#
# COMPACT_ATOMS: atom_id res chain seq x y z
N MET A 1 25.91 13.78 6.68
CA MET A 1 25.50 12.87 5.58
C MET A 1 24.71 11.71 6.18
N PHE A 2 23.60 11.30 5.56
CA PHE A 2 22.81 10.15 6.01
C PHE A 2 23.25 8.86 5.29
N PHE A 3 23.27 7.76 6.03
CA PHE A 3 23.56 6.41 5.55
C PHE A 3 22.41 5.49 5.93
N VAL A 4 21.91 4.72 4.96
CA VAL A 4 20.83 3.75 5.18
C VAL A 4 21.44 2.36 5.30
N ASP A 5 21.09 1.67 6.38
CA ASP A 5 21.52 0.31 6.70
C ASP A 5 20.28 -0.59 6.78
N LEU A 6 20.29 -1.71 6.05
CA LEU A 6 19.16 -2.62 5.93
C LEU A 6 19.58 -4.01 6.36
N ASN A 7 18.86 -4.58 7.32
CA ASN A 7 18.98 -5.98 7.70
C ASN A 7 17.73 -6.73 7.24
N GLU A 8 17.83 -7.42 6.10
CA GLU A 8 16.71 -8.16 5.51
C GLU A 8 16.24 -9.32 6.39
N GLN A 9 17.15 -9.98 7.11
CA GLN A 9 16.79 -11.11 7.99
C GLN A 9 15.90 -10.66 9.15
N LEU A 10 16.17 -9.46 9.70
CA LEU A 10 15.41 -8.88 10.80
C LEU A 10 14.31 -7.92 10.33
N SER A 11 14.18 -7.68 9.02
CA SER A 11 13.26 -6.68 8.46
C SER A 11 13.44 -5.29 9.10
N LEU A 12 14.69 -4.93 9.40
CA LEU A 12 15.09 -3.74 10.14
C LEU A 12 15.76 -2.73 9.22
N ILE A 13 15.36 -1.46 9.32
CA ILE A 13 16.01 -0.32 8.67
C ILE A 13 16.55 0.63 9.73
N GLN A 14 17.82 1.03 9.58
CA GLN A 14 18.45 2.06 10.38
C GLN A 14 18.99 3.15 9.48
N VAL A 15 18.82 4.41 9.89
CA VAL A 15 19.44 5.55 9.24
C VAL A 15 20.41 6.17 10.22
N LYS A 16 21.65 6.34 9.77
CA LYS A 16 22.77 6.80 10.58
C LYS A 16 23.31 8.10 10.02
N THR A 17 23.78 8.98 10.88
CA THR A 17 24.63 10.12 10.49
C THR A 17 26.05 9.83 10.91
N ASN A 18 27.00 10.33 10.11
CA ASN A 18 28.39 10.38 10.50
C ASN A 18 28.77 11.84 10.78
N ASP A 19 29.15 12.12 12.03
CA ASP A 19 29.67 13.42 12.49
C ASP A 19 31.19 13.37 12.76
N GLY A 20 31.88 12.35 12.24
CA GLY A 20 33.34 12.21 12.32
C GLY A 20 33.76 10.77 12.63
N THR A 21 34.17 10.51 13.87
CA THR A 21 34.57 9.17 14.34
C THR A 21 33.41 8.34 14.88
N ASN A 22 32.25 8.94 15.13
CA ASN A 22 31.09 8.26 15.70
C ASN A 22 29.95 8.16 14.68
N SER A 23 29.35 6.98 14.62
CA SER A 23 28.11 6.77 13.86
C SER A 23 26.93 6.83 14.83
N THR A 24 26.04 7.78 14.63
CA THR A 24 24.83 7.96 15.45
C THR A 24 23.61 7.50 14.67
N ILE A 25 22.77 6.66 15.27
CA ILE A 25 21.49 6.26 14.68
C ILE A 25 20.49 7.40 14.88
N VAL A 26 19.96 7.92 13.78
CA VAL A 26 18.98 9.02 13.78
C VAL A 26 17.57 8.54 13.53
N ALA A 27 17.40 7.34 12.96
CA ALA A 27 16.10 6.72 12.79
C ALA A 27 16.23 5.20 12.78
N GLU A 28 15.22 4.53 13.31
CA GLU A 28 15.10 3.07 13.27
C GLU A 28 13.65 2.69 13.01
N GLY A 29 13.45 1.66 12.21
CA GLY A 29 12.14 1.19 11.83
C GLY A 29 12.15 -0.23 11.29
N ASN A 30 10.98 -0.71 10.91
CA ASN A 30 10.84 -1.95 10.19
C ASN A 30 10.46 -1.70 8.75
N PHE A 31 10.79 -2.64 7.89
CA PHE A 31 10.33 -2.62 6.51
C PHE A 31 9.87 -4.01 6.07
N ALA A 32 8.88 -4.05 5.18
CA ALA A 32 8.47 -5.27 4.51
C ALA A 32 8.40 -5.00 3.01
N PHE A 33 8.80 -6.01 2.23
CA PHE A 33 8.88 -5.90 0.78
C PHE A 33 7.99 -6.93 0.10
N ASP A 34 7.28 -6.47 -0.91
CA ASP A 34 6.32 -7.22 -1.69
C ASP A 34 6.81 -7.46 -3.13
N LYS A 35 6.80 -8.72 -3.57
CA LYS A 35 7.22 -9.16 -4.91
C LYS A 35 5.99 -9.53 -5.77
N PRO A 36 5.98 -9.28 -7.10
CA PRO A 36 7.06 -8.80 -7.97
C PRO A 36 6.93 -7.35 -8.45
N ASP A 37 5.88 -6.61 -8.06
CA ASP A 37 5.75 -5.16 -8.38
C ASP A 37 6.45 -4.25 -7.38
N ARG A 38 7.18 -4.86 -6.46
CA ARG A 38 8.20 -4.20 -5.66
C ARG A 38 7.57 -3.03 -4.90
N THR A 39 6.68 -3.31 -3.96
CA THR A 39 6.28 -2.28 -2.98
C THR A 39 7.04 -2.54 -1.69
N VAL A 40 7.73 -1.53 -1.15
CA VAL A 40 8.32 -1.58 0.18
C VAL A 40 7.49 -0.69 1.10
N LEU A 41 6.97 -1.28 2.17
CA LEU A 41 6.40 -0.53 3.29
C LEU A 41 7.49 -0.32 4.32
N ILE A 42 7.62 0.91 4.81
CA ILE A 42 8.55 1.29 5.86
C ILE A 42 7.77 2.01 6.96
N ILE A 43 7.94 1.57 8.21
CA ILE A 43 7.45 2.27 9.40
C ILE A 43 8.65 2.58 10.28
N PHE A 44 8.89 3.86 10.55
CA PHE A 44 9.89 4.26 11.54
C PHE A 44 9.28 4.25 12.95
N LYS A 45 9.98 3.62 13.90
CA LYS A 45 9.67 3.63 15.33
C LYS A 45 10.03 4.96 15.97
N TYR A 46 11.21 5.45 15.63
CA TYR A 46 11.70 6.74 16.08
C TYR A 46 12.47 7.43 14.98
N VAL A 47 12.45 8.75 15.04
CA VAL A 47 13.25 9.66 14.22
C VAL A 47 13.66 10.80 15.13
N THR A 48 14.96 11.06 15.26
CA THR A 48 15.50 12.09 16.17
C THR A 48 15.49 13.49 15.55
N ILE A 49 15.34 13.58 14.23
CA ILE A 49 15.22 14.86 13.50
C ILE A 49 13.90 15.52 13.90
N THR A 50 13.95 16.75 14.41
CA THR A 50 12.76 17.48 14.85
C THR A 50 11.89 17.91 13.67
N SER A 51 10.58 18.06 13.90
CA SER A 51 9.60 18.35 12.82
C SER A 51 9.74 19.74 12.20
N ASP A 52 10.41 20.67 12.89
CA ASP A 52 10.73 22.02 12.45
C ASP A 52 12.05 22.12 11.65
N ASN A 53 12.91 21.09 11.70
CA ASN A 53 14.13 21.04 10.90
C ASN A 53 13.86 20.48 9.49
N HIS A 54 13.14 21.27 8.69
CA HIS A 54 12.66 20.86 7.36
C HIS A 54 13.79 20.44 6.40
N GLN A 55 14.91 21.17 6.39
CA GLN A 55 16.02 20.86 5.49
C GLN A 55 16.62 19.48 5.79
N GLN A 56 16.83 19.17 7.07
CA GLN A 56 17.39 17.88 7.46
C GLN A 56 16.39 16.74 7.25
N LEU A 57 15.10 16.97 7.54
CA LEU A 57 14.04 15.99 7.33
C LEU A 57 13.85 15.67 5.83
N ASP A 58 13.89 16.70 4.97
CA ASP A 58 13.80 16.56 3.51
C ASP A 58 14.94 15.68 2.96
N GLN A 59 16.18 15.99 3.36
CA GLN A 59 17.35 15.20 3.00
C GLN A 59 17.25 13.75 3.48
N PHE A 60 16.78 13.54 4.71
CA PHE A 60 16.55 12.22 5.28
C PHE A 60 15.53 11.42 4.44
N LEU A 61 14.36 11.99 4.18
CA LEU A 61 13.29 11.33 3.42
C LEU A 61 13.74 10.99 2.00
N SER A 62 14.36 11.96 1.31
CA SER A 62 14.86 11.80 -0.05
C SER A 62 15.91 10.68 -0.15
N ILE A 63 16.86 10.61 0.79
CA ILE A 63 17.90 9.58 0.80
C ILE A 63 17.31 8.20 1.08
N VAL A 64 16.44 8.06 2.09
CA VAL A 64 15.82 6.76 2.41
C VAL A 64 15.03 6.25 1.21
N ILE A 65 14.13 7.07 0.68
CA ILE A 65 13.26 6.65 -0.41
C ILE A 65 14.06 6.38 -1.69
N SER A 66 15.06 7.20 -2.02
CA SER A 66 15.89 6.94 -3.20
C SER A 66 16.76 5.69 -3.05
N TYR A 67 17.37 5.48 -1.88
CA TYR A 67 18.26 4.34 -1.66
C TYR A 67 17.48 3.02 -1.71
N VAL A 68 16.43 2.92 -0.88
CA VAL A 68 15.59 1.71 -0.80
C VAL A 68 14.88 1.46 -2.13
N GLY A 69 14.36 2.52 -2.77
CA GLY A 69 13.74 2.46 -4.09
C GLY A 69 14.67 1.89 -5.15
N LYS A 70 15.93 2.36 -5.21
CA LYS A 70 16.93 1.84 -6.16
C LYS A 70 17.31 0.39 -5.87
N LEU A 71 17.52 0.06 -4.60
CA LEU A 71 17.93 -1.28 -4.18
C LEU A 71 16.90 -2.33 -4.55
N PHE A 72 15.63 -2.10 -4.19
CA PHE A 72 14.55 -3.05 -4.44
C PHE A 72 13.82 -2.81 -5.76
N LYS A 73 14.20 -1.75 -6.50
CA LYS A 73 13.54 -1.29 -7.74
C LYS A 73 12.03 -1.09 -7.54
N SER A 74 11.67 -0.43 -6.45
CA SER A 74 10.34 -0.49 -5.83
C SER A 74 9.64 0.86 -5.65
N LEU A 75 8.31 0.82 -5.67
CA LEU A 75 7.47 1.81 -4.99
C LEU A 75 7.78 1.75 -3.49
N ILE A 76 8.11 2.88 -2.89
CA ILE A 76 8.35 3.01 -1.45
C ILE A 76 7.17 3.75 -0.85
N CYS A 77 6.60 3.20 0.21
CA CYS A 77 5.65 3.87 1.07
C CYS A 77 6.28 3.93 2.47
N LEU A 78 6.47 5.13 2.99
CA LEU A 78 7.15 5.41 4.23
C LEU A 78 6.21 6.15 5.17
N ARG A 79 6.08 5.62 6.38
CA ARG A 79 5.34 6.22 7.48
C ARG A 79 6.32 6.64 8.57
N LEU A 80 6.38 7.94 8.87
CA LEU A 80 7.08 8.44 10.05
C LEU A 80 6.25 8.14 11.31
N PRO A 81 6.84 8.15 12.52
CA PRO A 81 6.08 7.89 13.74
C PRO A 81 4.92 8.89 13.92
N THR A 82 3.81 8.45 14.51
CA THR A 82 2.60 9.27 14.77
C THR A 82 2.85 10.61 15.47
N ILE A 83 3.94 10.73 16.25
CA ILE A 83 4.32 12.01 16.86
C ILE A 83 4.58 13.14 15.84
N PHE A 84 4.85 12.80 14.58
CA PHE A 84 5.01 13.77 13.50
C PHE A 84 3.69 14.21 12.86
N ASP A 85 2.57 13.56 13.15
CA ASP A 85 1.27 13.91 12.58
C ASP A 85 0.85 15.32 13.02
N ASN A 86 0.38 16.11 12.06
CA ASN A 86 0.04 17.53 12.17
C ASN A 86 1.22 18.46 12.51
N ARG A 87 2.47 17.97 12.48
CA ARG A 87 3.66 18.77 12.86
C ARG A 87 4.63 19.05 11.73
N ILE A 88 4.52 18.34 10.62
CA ILE A 88 5.37 18.57 9.44
C ILE A 88 4.74 19.69 8.60
N ASP A 89 5.52 20.66 8.17
CA ASP A 89 5.08 21.63 7.18
C ASP A 89 5.49 21.12 5.78
N ILE A 90 4.59 20.40 5.12
CA ILE A 90 4.89 19.74 3.83
C ILE A 90 5.22 20.75 2.74
N ASP A 91 4.70 21.97 2.83
CA ASP A 91 4.96 23.02 1.83
C ASP A 91 6.42 23.50 1.87
N LYS A 92 7.12 23.27 2.98
CA LYS A 92 8.55 23.57 3.14
C LYS A 92 9.48 22.42 2.73
N LEU A 93 8.94 21.24 2.38
CA LEU A 93 9.73 20.11 1.91
C LEU A 93 9.89 20.17 0.38
N GLU A 94 11.13 20.13 -0.10
CA GLU A 94 11.43 20.11 -1.53
C GLU A 94 11.00 18.77 -2.16
N TYR A 95 11.24 17.67 -1.45
CA TYR A 95 10.73 16.33 -1.69
C TYR A 95 9.33 16.18 -1.09
N LYS A 96 8.35 16.92 -1.62
CA LYS A 96 6.95 16.58 -1.38
C LYS A 96 6.55 15.35 -2.19
N ASN A 97 5.40 14.77 -1.84
CA ASN A 97 4.71 13.74 -2.61
C ASN A 97 4.33 14.27 -4.02
N LYS A 98 5.32 14.47 -4.89
CA LYS A 98 5.18 15.08 -6.22
C LYS A 98 4.50 14.06 -7.14
N ASN A 99 3.39 14.48 -7.73
CA ASN A 99 2.59 13.76 -8.74
C ASN A 99 1.92 12.45 -8.31
N LEU A 100 1.87 12.17 -7.00
CA LEU A 100 1.34 10.90 -6.54
C LEU A 100 -0.18 10.80 -6.75
N HIS A 101 -0.62 9.88 -7.60
CA HIS A 101 -2.00 9.35 -7.55
C HIS A 101 -2.16 8.40 -6.37
N PHE A 102 -1.66 8.80 -5.20
CA PHE A 102 -1.58 7.97 -4.02
C PHE A 102 -2.51 8.52 -2.96
N MET A 103 -3.26 7.63 -2.34
CA MET A 103 -4.29 7.98 -1.38
C MET A 103 -4.03 7.29 -0.06
N SER A 104 -4.44 7.92 1.03
CA SER A 104 -4.29 7.36 2.37
C SER A 104 -5.48 7.69 3.25
N VAL A 105 -5.62 6.95 4.34
CA VAL A 105 -6.64 7.13 5.37
C VAL A 105 -6.11 6.55 6.68
N THR A 106 -6.42 7.20 7.80
CA THR A 106 -6.17 6.63 9.11
C THR A 106 -7.32 5.69 9.50
N PHE A 107 -7.08 4.70 10.36
CA PHE A 107 -8.16 3.85 10.88
C PHE A 107 -9.26 4.65 11.61
N LYS A 108 -8.93 5.81 12.18
CA LYS A 108 -9.90 6.71 12.82
C LYS A 108 -10.88 7.31 11.82
N ASP A 109 -10.41 7.65 10.62
CA ASP A 109 -11.19 8.28 9.57
C ASP A 109 -11.72 7.28 8.52
N LEU A 110 -11.33 6.01 8.67
CA LEU A 110 -11.69 4.92 7.78
C LEU A 110 -13.17 4.59 7.91
N LYS A 111 -13.90 4.77 6.81
CA LYS A 111 -15.33 4.48 6.77
C LYS A 111 -15.55 3.08 6.24
N TYR A 112 -15.97 2.18 7.12
CA TYR A 112 -16.36 0.82 6.77
C TYR A 112 -17.88 0.72 6.62
N TYR A 113 -18.33 0.27 5.45
CA TYR A 113 -19.74 0.01 5.16
C TYR A 113 -19.90 -1.48 4.85
N PRO A 114 -20.26 -2.33 5.82
CA PRO A 114 -20.60 -3.72 5.52
C PRO A 114 -21.75 -3.71 4.50
N ASP A 115 -21.54 -4.29 3.32
CA ASP A 115 -22.49 -4.19 2.21
C ASP A 115 -23.71 -5.08 2.51
N SER A 116 -24.81 -4.46 2.97
CA SER A 116 -26.08 -5.16 3.26
C SER A 116 -26.69 -5.82 2.01
N ASP A 117 -26.34 -5.33 0.83
CA ASP A 117 -26.76 -5.85 -0.48
C ASP A 117 -26.00 -7.11 -0.94
N MET A 118 -25.10 -7.64 -0.09
CA MET A 118 -24.45 -8.93 -0.32
C MET A 118 -25.45 -10.05 -0.64
N LYS A 119 -26.63 -10.05 0.00
CA LYS A 119 -27.62 -11.13 -0.17
C LYS A 119 -28.05 -11.32 -1.63
N ASN A 120 -28.27 -10.24 -2.38
CA ASN A 120 -28.70 -10.32 -3.78
C ASN A 120 -27.53 -10.66 -4.72
N LYS A 121 -26.29 -10.27 -4.37
CA LYS A 121 -25.09 -10.58 -5.16
C LYS A 121 -24.59 -12.01 -4.94
N GLN A 122 -24.90 -12.60 -3.79
CA GLN A 122 -24.52 -13.96 -3.40
C GLN A 122 -25.10 -15.02 -4.32
N GLU A 123 -26.14 -14.75 -5.11
CA GLU A 123 -26.70 -15.72 -6.06
C GLU A 123 -25.75 -15.99 -7.23
N GLN A 124 -25.03 -14.97 -7.71
CA GLN A 124 -24.11 -15.09 -8.85
C GLN A 124 -22.63 -15.06 -8.45
N TYR A 125 -22.28 -14.30 -7.42
CA TYR A 125 -20.88 -14.03 -7.04
C TYR A 125 -20.53 -14.60 -5.68
N GLU A 126 -19.29 -15.02 -5.54
CA GLU A 126 -18.73 -15.52 -4.28
C GLU A 126 -17.42 -14.77 -3.97
N LEU A 127 -17.30 -14.27 -2.74
CA LEU A 127 -16.04 -13.72 -2.24
C LEU A 127 -15.20 -14.87 -1.67
N ILE A 128 -14.08 -15.16 -2.34
CA ILE A 128 -13.09 -16.13 -1.91
C ILE A 128 -11.93 -15.40 -1.23
N THR A 129 -11.60 -15.83 -0.03
CA THR A 129 -10.52 -15.25 0.78
C THR A 129 -9.46 -16.30 1.17
N ASP A 130 -9.74 -17.58 0.91
CA ASP A 130 -8.81 -18.68 1.15
C ASP A 130 -7.63 -18.59 0.18
N LYS A 131 -6.41 -18.45 0.73
CA LYS A 131 -5.20 -18.26 -0.07
C LYS A 131 -4.92 -19.45 -1.01
N GLN A 132 -5.12 -20.68 -0.54
CA GLN A 132 -4.84 -21.88 -1.33
C GLN A 132 -5.84 -22.04 -2.48
N LEU A 133 -7.11 -21.74 -2.24
CA LEU A 133 -8.13 -21.74 -3.27
C LEU A 133 -7.85 -20.66 -4.32
N ILE A 134 -7.47 -19.46 -3.92
CA ILE A 134 -7.09 -18.37 -4.85
C ILE A 134 -5.88 -18.77 -5.71
N LEU A 135 -4.88 -19.46 -5.13
CA LEU A 135 -3.72 -19.95 -5.89
C LEU A 135 -4.11 -20.90 -7.04
N ASN A 136 -5.18 -21.69 -6.88
CA ASN A 136 -5.69 -22.56 -7.95
C ASN A 136 -6.22 -21.77 -9.17
N TYR A 137 -6.48 -20.46 -9.00
CA TYR A 137 -6.93 -19.55 -10.06
C TYR A 137 -5.82 -18.61 -10.56
N ALA A 138 -4.54 -18.85 -10.22
CA ALA A 138 -3.44 -17.95 -10.59
C ALA A 138 -3.36 -17.66 -12.10
N GLU A 139 -3.60 -18.65 -12.96
CA GLU A 139 -3.55 -18.45 -14.42
C GLU A 139 -4.75 -17.60 -14.95
N PRO A 140 -6.02 -17.91 -14.61
CA PRO A 140 -7.12 -17.01 -14.92
C PRO A 140 -6.92 -15.58 -14.38
N LEU A 141 -6.39 -15.45 -13.15
CA LEU A 141 -6.11 -14.16 -12.53
C LEU A 141 -5.03 -13.39 -13.30
N VAL A 142 -3.94 -14.03 -13.73
CA VAL A 142 -2.89 -13.33 -14.49
C VAL A 142 -3.42 -12.82 -15.83
N LYS A 143 -4.29 -13.58 -16.50
CA LYS A 143 -4.97 -13.16 -17.73
C LYS A 143 -5.83 -11.91 -17.49
N MET A 144 -6.60 -11.89 -16.39
CA MET A 144 -7.40 -10.71 -16.01
C MET A 144 -6.49 -9.51 -15.66
N MET A 145 -5.46 -9.69 -14.84
CA MET A 145 -4.55 -8.60 -14.45
C MET A 145 -3.86 -7.96 -15.66
N ASN A 146 -3.33 -8.78 -16.58
CA ASN A 146 -2.66 -8.29 -17.78
C ASN A 146 -3.61 -7.54 -18.73
N ARG A 147 -4.91 -7.87 -18.71
CA ARG A 147 -5.91 -7.23 -19.56
C ARG A 147 -6.43 -5.93 -18.94
N GLU A 148 -6.72 -5.95 -17.64
CA GLU A 148 -7.47 -4.89 -16.97
C GLU A 148 -6.57 -3.93 -16.16
N GLY A 149 -5.41 -4.40 -15.67
CA GLY A 149 -4.49 -3.63 -14.84
C GLY A 149 -3.48 -2.85 -15.66
N PHE A 150 -3.63 -1.53 -15.76
CA PHE A 150 -2.69 -0.70 -16.54
C PHE A 150 -1.25 -0.67 -15.95
N TRP A 151 -1.09 -1.02 -14.67
CA TRP A 151 0.21 -1.13 -14.00
C TRP A 151 0.86 -2.50 -14.17
N CYS A 152 0.12 -3.47 -14.68
CA CYS A 152 0.57 -4.84 -14.86
C CYS A 152 1.45 -4.93 -16.12
N THR A 153 2.77 -5.05 -15.95
CA THR A 153 3.70 -5.25 -17.07
C THR A 153 3.84 -6.74 -17.37
N GLN A 154 2.89 -7.30 -18.14
CA GLN A 154 2.93 -8.68 -18.65
C GLN A 154 3.34 -9.73 -17.60
N TRP A 155 2.63 -9.77 -16.47
CA TRP A 155 2.89 -10.76 -15.44
C TRP A 155 2.67 -12.18 -15.95
N ASN A 156 3.40 -13.12 -15.36
CA ASN A 156 3.20 -14.55 -15.54
C ASN A 156 2.56 -15.20 -14.29
N CYS A 157 2.31 -16.50 -14.35
CA CYS A 157 1.69 -17.21 -13.23
C CYS A 157 2.55 -17.19 -11.95
N THR A 158 3.88 -17.25 -12.08
CA THR A 158 4.81 -17.15 -10.93
C THR A 158 4.70 -15.79 -10.25
N ASP A 159 4.57 -14.72 -11.04
CA ASP A 159 4.35 -13.36 -10.53
C ASP A 159 3.06 -13.29 -9.71
N MET A 160 1.96 -13.81 -10.26
CA MET A 160 0.67 -13.86 -9.56
C MET A 160 0.74 -14.70 -8.27
N GLN A 161 1.35 -15.88 -8.32
CA GLN A 161 1.55 -16.72 -7.13
C GLN A 161 2.36 -15.99 -6.05
N ASN A 162 3.44 -15.31 -6.43
CA ASN A 162 4.25 -14.52 -5.50
C ASN A 162 3.42 -13.41 -4.82
N ARG A 163 2.57 -12.70 -5.57
CA ARG A 163 1.69 -11.66 -5.00
C ARG A 163 0.66 -12.21 -4.03
N ILE A 164 0.04 -13.35 -4.37
CA ILE A 164 -0.93 -14.01 -3.51
C ILE A 164 -0.24 -14.47 -2.22
N ASN A 165 0.99 -14.98 -2.33
CA ASN A 165 1.76 -15.48 -1.20
C ASN A 165 2.23 -14.35 -0.27
N SER A 166 2.72 -13.24 -0.82
CA SER A 166 3.21 -12.09 -0.06
C SER A 166 2.11 -11.28 0.63
N ALA A 167 0.88 -11.34 0.12
CA ALA A 167 -0.25 -10.63 0.73
C ALA A 167 -0.57 -11.13 2.15
N THR A 168 -0.83 -10.18 3.03
CA THR A 168 -1.40 -10.45 4.36
C THR A 168 -2.85 -10.91 4.22
N TYR A 169 -3.62 -10.24 3.35
CA TYR A 169 -4.98 -10.63 3.00
C TYR A 169 -5.19 -10.57 1.49
N ASN A 170 -5.84 -11.61 0.95
CA ASN A 170 -6.30 -11.64 -0.44
C ASN A 170 -7.82 -11.69 -0.50
N ALA A 171 -8.37 -11.17 -1.59
CA ALA A 171 -9.77 -11.29 -1.94
C ALA A 171 -9.90 -11.53 -3.44
N MET A 172 -10.64 -12.56 -3.80
CA MET A 172 -11.02 -12.85 -5.19
C MET A 172 -12.53 -12.95 -5.26
N ILE A 173 -13.14 -12.40 -6.31
CA ILE A 173 -14.56 -12.64 -6.61
C ILE A 173 -14.65 -13.69 -7.69
N LEU A 174 -15.39 -14.77 -7.42
CA LEU A 174 -15.69 -15.83 -8.38
C LEU A 174 -17.11 -15.65 -8.92
N ASP A 175 -17.28 -15.69 -10.25
CA ASP A 175 -18.57 -15.91 -10.87
C ASP A 175 -18.93 -17.40 -10.72
N LYS A 176 -19.94 -17.70 -9.90
CA LYS A 176 -20.31 -19.08 -9.55
C LYS A 176 -20.90 -19.85 -10.73
N ILE A 177 -21.50 -19.16 -11.69
CA ILE A 177 -22.15 -19.75 -12.87
C ILE A 177 -21.06 -20.15 -13.86
N ASN A 178 -20.16 -19.21 -14.18
CA ASN A 178 -19.11 -19.43 -15.18
C ASN A 178 -17.83 -20.04 -14.60
N LYS A 179 -17.75 -20.20 -13.27
CA LYS A 179 -16.56 -20.67 -12.53
C LYS A 179 -15.29 -19.89 -12.91
N HIS A 180 -15.44 -18.58 -13.09
CA HIS A 180 -14.37 -17.70 -13.54
C HIS A 180 -14.11 -16.56 -12.53
N PRO A 181 -12.84 -16.26 -12.19
CA PRO A 181 -12.55 -15.12 -11.34
C PRO A 181 -12.83 -13.82 -12.10
N CYS A 182 -13.62 -12.94 -11.49
CA CYS A 182 -14.07 -11.68 -12.09
C CYS A 182 -13.63 -10.45 -11.29
N GLY A 183 -12.89 -10.64 -10.20
CA GLY A 183 -12.24 -9.56 -9.47
C GLY A 183 -11.18 -10.08 -8.53
N PHE A 184 -10.18 -9.26 -8.25
CA PHE A 184 -9.10 -9.57 -7.33
C PHE A 184 -8.65 -8.30 -6.62
N GLY A 185 -8.08 -8.46 -5.43
CA GLY A 185 -7.41 -7.42 -4.70
C GLY A 185 -6.71 -7.99 -3.48
N ARG A 186 -5.76 -7.24 -2.96
CA ARG A 186 -4.99 -7.69 -1.79
C ARG A 186 -4.56 -6.53 -0.92
N LEU A 187 -4.20 -6.90 0.30
CA LEU A 187 -3.70 -6.00 1.32
C LEU A 187 -2.38 -6.57 1.82
N PHE A 188 -1.35 -5.74 1.77
CA PHE A 188 -0.04 -5.99 2.35
C PHE A 188 0.11 -5.12 3.59
N LEU A 189 0.32 -5.74 4.76
CA LEU A 189 0.46 -5.05 6.04
C LEU A 189 1.88 -5.18 6.58
N LEU A 190 2.36 -4.08 7.14
CA LEU A 190 3.49 -4.04 8.05
C LEU A 190 2.95 -3.63 9.42
N THR A 191 3.29 -4.41 10.45
CA THR A 191 2.91 -4.11 11.84
C THR A 191 4.17 -3.91 12.66
N MET A 192 4.23 -2.83 13.41
CA MET A 192 5.34 -2.54 14.32
C MET A 192 4.81 -1.92 15.61
N ASN A 193 5.04 -2.58 16.75
CA ASN A 193 4.50 -2.16 18.05
C ASN A 193 2.97 -1.93 17.96
N ASN A 194 2.50 -0.75 18.37
CA ASN A 194 1.12 -0.32 18.31
C ASN A 194 0.80 0.46 17.02
N GLU A 195 1.49 0.19 15.91
CA GLU A 195 1.23 0.82 14.62
C GLU A 195 1.08 -0.21 13.49
N ILE A 196 0.03 -0.05 12.69
CA ILE A 196 -0.24 -0.82 11.47
C ILE A 196 -0.12 0.12 10.26
N PHE A 197 0.68 -0.27 9.28
CA PHE A 197 0.75 0.41 7.99
C PHE A 197 0.44 -0.56 6.87
N GLY A 198 -0.60 -0.26 6.10
CA GLY A 198 -1.10 -1.13 5.06
C GLY A 198 -1.07 -0.50 3.68
N TYR A 199 -0.84 -1.34 2.67
CA TYR A 199 -0.95 -0.99 1.26
C TYR A 199 -1.97 -1.89 0.56
N LEU A 200 -3.04 -1.28 0.06
CA LEU A 200 -4.03 -1.94 -0.77
C LEU A 200 -3.53 -1.92 -2.21
N SER A 201 -3.50 -3.10 -2.83
CA SER A 201 -2.94 -3.29 -4.16
C SER A 201 -3.80 -4.22 -5.00
N ASP A 202 -3.61 -4.14 -6.31
CA ASP A 202 -4.13 -5.08 -7.31
C ASP A 202 -5.65 -5.22 -7.31
N ILE A 203 -6.31 -4.13 -6.92
CA ILE A 203 -7.77 -4.05 -6.95
C ILE A 203 -8.19 -3.91 -8.41
N VAL A 204 -8.72 -4.99 -8.94
CA VAL A 204 -9.17 -5.10 -10.33
C VAL A 204 -10.51 -5.82 -10.39
N VAL A 205 -11.32 -5.47 -11.39
CA VAL A 205 -12.57 -6.15 -11.72
C VAL A 205 -12.58 -6.34 -13.22
N ASP A 206 -12.88 -7.56 -13.67
CA ASP A 206 -13.08 -7.91 -15.07
C ASP A 206 -14.07 -6.93 -15.71
N SER A 207 -13.72 -6.35 -16.85
CA SER A 207 -14.56 -5.38 -17.57
C SER A 207 -15.98 -5.88 -17.85
N SER A 208 -16.16 -7.17 -18.10
CA SER A 208 -17.48 -7.80 -18.30
C SER A 208 -18.34 -7.92 -17.02
N HIS A 209 -17.74 -7.64 -15.86
CA HIS A 209 -18.37 -7.67 -14.54
C HIS A 209 -18.30 -6.34 -13.78
N GLN A 210 -17.80 -5.27 -14.42
CA GLN A 210 -17.78 -3.92 -13.84
C GLN A 210 -19.19 -3.35 -13.62
N SER A 211 -19.28 -2.29 -12.82
CA SER A 211 -20.54 -1.62 -12.40
C SER A 211 -21.51 -2.48 -11.58
N LYS A 212 -21.12 -3.70 -11.16
CA LYS A 212 -21.91 -4.58 -10.28
C LYS A 212 -21.56 -4.45 -8.79
N GLY A 213 -20.69 -3.51 -8.45
CA GLY A 213 -20.22 -3.28 -7.08
C GLY A 213 -19.17 -4.29 -6.58
N LEU A 214 -18.55 -5.09 -7.46
CA LEU A 214 -17.54 -6.08 -7.07
C LEU A 214 -16.25 -5.44 -6.52
N GLY A 215 -15.79 -4.34 -7.12
CA GLY A 215 -14.62 -3.61 -6.62
C GLY A 215 -14.86 -3.06 -5.22
N ARG A 216 -16.07 -2.56 -4.94
CA ARG A 216 -16.48 -2.16 -3.59
C ARG A 216 -16.44 -3.33 -2.62
N LEU A 217 -16.84 -4.51 -3.06
CA LEU A 217 -16.84 -5.72 -2.24
C LEU A 217 -15.43 -6.08 -1.77
N ILE A 218 -14.48 -6.07 -2.71
CA ILE A 218 -13.06 -6.33 -2.45
C ILE A 218 -12.51 -5.29 -1.48
N VAL A 219 -12.70 -3.99 -1.77
CA VAL A 219 -12.21 -2.90 -0.92
C VAL A 219 -12.79 -2.98 0.49
N ASN A 220 -14.10 -3.15 0.61
CA ASN A 220 -14.77 -3.27 1.90
C ASN A 220 -14.23 -4.44 2.71
N TYR A 221 -14.04 -5.61 2.09
CA TYR A 221 -13.45 -6.75 2.78
C TYR A 221 -12.04 -6.44 3.31
N LEU A 222 -11.14 -5.92 2.46
CA LEU A 222 -9.75 -5.63 2.84
C LEU A 222 -9.68 -4.54 3.93
N VAL A 223 -10.50 -3.51 3.82
CA VAL A 223 -10.69 -2.46 4.83
C VAL A 223 -11.20 -3.07 6.14
N GLY A 224 -12.21 -3.94 6.08
CA GLY A 224 -12.76 -4.62 7.26
C GLY A 224 -11.73 -5.51 7.96
N MET A 225 -10.84 -6.18 7.21
CA MET A 225 -9.74 -6.96 7.80
C MET A 225 -8.74 -6.07 8.55
N SER A 226 -8.52 -4.86 8.06
CA SER A 226 -7.64 -3.87 8.71
C SER A 226 -8.24 -3.34 10.01
N VAL A 227 -9.54 -3.02 10.00
CA VAL A 227 -10.29 -2.60 11.20
C VAL A 227 -10.32 -3.73 12.24
N ASN A 228 -10.60 -4.97 11.83
CA ASN A 228 -10.59 -6.11 12.75
C ASN A 228 -9.23 -6.34 13.40
N GLN A 229 -8.12 -6.06 12.71
CA GLN A 229 -6.77 -6.12 13.30
C GLN A 229 -6.59 -5.02 14.35
N ASN A 230 -7.07 -3.81 14.08
CA ASN A 230 -7.07 -2.70 15.04
C ASN A 230 -7.86 -3.04 16.31
N ASP A 231 -9.08 -3.54 16.15
CA ASP A 231 -10.00 -3.81 17.26
C ASP A 231 -9.47 -4.91 18.20
N LYS A 232 -8.76 -5.89 17.65
CA LYS A 232 -8.07 -6.94 18.42
C LYS A 232 -6.91 -6.41 19.26
N GLN A 233 -6.32 -5.28 18.88
CA GLN A 233 -5.10 -4.75 19.48
C GLN A 233 -5.32 -3.45 20.27
N GLN A 234 -6.58 -3.06 20.52
CA GLN A 234 -7.04 -1.96 21.38
C GLN A 234 -5.92 -0.99 21.80
N THR A 235 -5.65 0.06 20.99
CA THR A 235 -4.62 1.14 21.13
C THR A 235 -3.77 1.33 19.87
N VAL A 236 -4.01 0.55 18.81
CA VAL A 236 -3.21 0.63 17.59
C VAL A 236 -3.59 1.85 16.75
N HIS A 237 -2.58 2.56 16.27
CA HIS A 237 -2.72 3.56 15.23
C HIS A 237 -2.55 2.85 13.89
N GLY A 238 -3.49 3.04 12.96
CA GLY A 238 -3.40 2.43 11.64
C GLY A 238 -3.50 3.43 10.52
N THR A 239 -2.70 3.23 9.49
CA THR A 239 -2.77 3.97 8.23
C THR A 239 -2.88 2.99 7.08
N LEU A 240 -3.86 3.18 6.21
CA LEU A 240 -3.92 2.48 4.92
C LEU A 240 -3.52 3.44 3.82
N CYS A 241 -2.92 2.88 2.79
CA CYS A 241 -2.60 3.62 1.60
C CYS A 241 -2.75 2.77 0.34
N LEU A 242 -2.83 3.43 -0.81
CA LEU A 242 -2.93 2.79 -2.11
C LEU A 242 -2.46 3.72 -3.21
N LYS A 243 -1.97 3.13 -4.31
CA LYS A 243 -1.79 3.84 -5.57
C LYS A 243 -3.08 3.71 -6.37
N CYS A 244 -3.77 4.84 -6.53
CA CYS A 244 -4.97 4.93 -7.34
C CYS A 244 -4.61 4.92 -8.83
N ALA A 245 -5.55 4.42 -9.64
CA ALA A 245 -5.46 4.49 -11.07
C ALA A 245 -5.35 5.94 -11.56
N TYR A 246 -4.41 6.20 -12.48
CA TYR A 246 -4.19 7.52 -13.06
C TYR A 246 -4.42 7.57 -14.58
N LYS A 247 -4.65 6.41 -15.20
CA LYS A 247 -5.01 6.25 -16.60
C LYS A 247 -6.15 5.24 -16.76
N GLY A 248 -6.81 5.29 -17.91
CA GLY A 248 -7.93 4.38 -18.24
C GLY A 248 -9.23 4.71 -17.51
N SER A 249 -10.25 3.87 -17.71
CA SER A 249 -11.58 4.01 -17.08
C SER A 249 -11.52 3.97 -15.55
N GLY A 250 -10.56 3.21 -14.99
CA GLY A 250 -10.29 3.14 -13.56
C GLY A 250 -9.90 4.48 -12.93
N ALA A 251 -9.26 5.39 -13.68
CA ALA A 251 -8.84 6.69 -13.16
C ALA A 251 -10.01 7.60 -12.75
N ILE A 252 -11.21 7.37 -13.30
CA ILE A 252 -12.41 8.14 -13.01
C ILE A 252 -13.19 7.51 -11.84
N SER A 253 -13.28 6.18 -11.81
CA SER A 253 -14.16 5.45 -10.90
C SER A 253 -13.46 5.01 -9.60
N ALA A 254 -12.18 4.64 -9.64
CA ALA A 254 -11.45 4.16 -8.48
C ALA A 254 -11.27 5.23 -7.38
N PRO A 255 -10.92 6.49 -7.68
CA PRO A 255 -10.83 7.52 -6.62
C PRO A 255 -12.15 7.69 -5.88
N LYS A 256 -13.27 7.72 -6.61
CA LYS A 256 -14.62 7.84 -6.01
C LYS A 256 -14.96 6.65 -5.13
N LEU A 257 -14.52 5.45 -5.50
CA LEU A 257 -14.68 4.26 -4.67
C LEU A 257 -13.90 4.41 -3.36
N TYR A 258 -12.63 4.79 -3.42
CA TYR A 258 -11.77 4.90 -2.23
C TYR A 258 -12.17 6.06 -1.32
N GLN A 259 -12.56 7.21 -1.89
CA GLN A 259 -13.08 8.37 -1.13
C GLN A 259 -14.29 8.02 -0.26
N ARG A 260 -15.14 7.08 -0.69
CA ARG A 260 -16.25 6.60 0.14
C ARG A 260 -15.76 5.95 1.43
N SER A 261 -14.65 5.22 1.38
CA SER A 261 -13.98 4.63 2.55
C SER A 261 -13.13 5.63 3.33
N GLY A 262 -13.14 6.93 2.98
CA GLY A 262 -12.40 7.97 3.67
C GLY A 262 -10.97 8.19 3.15
N PHE A 263 -10.58 7.51 2.06
CA PHE A 263 -9.28 7.79 1.44
C PHE A 263 -9.26 9.18 0.81
N GLU A 264 -8.17 9.90 1.05
CA GLU A 264 -7.89 11.21 0.48
C GLU A 264 -6.55 11.14 -0.25
N PHE A 265 -6.36 11.94 -1.31
CA PHE A 265 -5.04 12.03 -1.94
C PHE A 265 -4.04 12.58 -0.94
N ILE A 266 -2.81 12.05 -0.93
CA ILE A 266 -1.78 12.52 0.00
C ILE A 266 -1.50 14.03 -0.16
N THR A 267 -1.65 14.56 -1.37
CA THR A 267 -1.56 16.01 -1.63
C THR A 267 -2.62 16.83 -0.89
N ASP A 268 -3.78 16.24 -0.62
CA ASP A 268 -4.93 16.88 0.03
C ASP A 268 -4.97 16.57 1.54
N ILE A 269 -4.29 15.50 1.95
CA ILE A 269 -4.10 15.15 3.37
C ILE A 269 -3.30 16.25 4.08
N GLY A 270 -2.33 16.85 3.38
CA GLY A 270 -1.38 17.78 3.98
C GLY A 270 -0.61 17.06 5.09
N ASN A 271 -0.45 17.72 6.24
CA ASN A 271 0.34 17.17 7.34
C ASN A 271 -0.43 16.32 8.35
N ARG A 272 -1.73 16.05 8.10
CA ARG A 272 -2.57 15.25 9.00
C ARG A 272 -2.01 13.85 9.26
N ILE A 273 -1.28 13.30 8.29
CA ILE A 273 -0.61 12.00 8.37
C ILE A 273 0.81 12.17 7.81
N ALA A 274 1.83 11.82 8.59
CA ALA A 274 3.23 11.90 8.14
C ALA A 274 3.63 10.70 7.26
N ILE A 275 3.05 10.64 6.06
CA ILE A 275 3.25 9.60 5.05
C ILE A 275 3.91 10.16 3.78
N PHE A 276 4.89 9.42 3.26
CA PHE A 276 5.70 9.80 2.10
C PHE A 276 5.85 8.61 1.16
N ALA A 277 5.81 8.85 -0.14
CA ALA A 277 6.04 7.80 -1.13
C ALA A 277 6.79 8.34 -2.36
N ASN A 278 7.43 7.44 -3.12
CA ASN A 278 7.94 7.79 -4.45
C ASN A 278 6.95 7.40 -5.55
N GLU A 279 7.19 7.89 -6.75
CA GLU A 279 6.49 7.45 -7.95
C GLU A 279 7.40 6.80 -8.99
N GLN A 280 8.69 6.66 -8.68
CA GLN A 280 9.66 6.06 -9.58
C GLN A 280 9.32 4.59 -9.76
N ASN A 281 8.56 4.29 -10.81
CA ASN A 281 8.55 2.96 -11.38
C ASN A 281 9.98 2.72 -11.88
N PHE A 282 10.76 1.93 -11.14
CA PHE A 282 12.00 1.36 -11.64
C PHE A 282 11.62 0.27 -12.65
N ILE A 283 11.01 0.69 -13.77
CA ILE A 283 10.85 -0.14 -14.95
C ILE A 283 12.26 -0.55 -15.30
N GLY A 284 12.53 -1.86 -15.25
CA GLY A 284 13.79 -2.38 -15.71
C GLY A 284 13.99 -1.89 -17.13
N THR A 285 14.93 -0.98 -17.34
CA THR A 285 15.62 -0.92 -18.61
C THR A 285 16.19 -2.32 -18.80
N VAL A 286 15.66 -3.03 -19.79
CA VAL A 286 16.35 -4.15 -20.39
C VAL A 286 17.66 -3.55 -20.89
N GLU A 287 18.74 -3.81 -20.17
CA GLU A 287 20.09 -3.74 -20.76
C GLU A 287 20.23 -4.90 -21.74
#